data_AF-A0A6A6YTK4-F1
#
_entry.id   AF-A0A6A6YTK4-F1
#
_cell.length_a   1.000
_cell.length_b   1.000
_cell.length_c   1.000
_cell.angle_alpha   90.00
_cell.angle_beta   90.00
_cell.angle_gamma   90.00
#
_symmetry.space_group_name_H-M   'P 1'
#
loop_
_entity.id
_entity.type
_entity.pdbx_description
1 polymer ?
#
loop_
_entity_poly.entity_id
_entity_poly.type
_entity_poly.pdbx_seq_one_letter_code
_entity_poly.pdbx_strand_id
1 'polypeptide(L)'
;MPSFPTAFCGACGQDHYDISSEAELKLWKDLEAANASFDSRVASAIIAILRDCSTGKDCYLKTTIHHAIRVEGERIQLQQETFDLKAEKDGLRGEIQRLHNKLLDERAENRDLAGEIAMLVGQKEEMSLRIQALGAEKQELQKLVLDAAAKDTGAEKVDKETSDGISGPRKLVCQACYESSGTPIDMCDGRYPCTQCMAQGHTCLYRNCFKNHGGRGCKSSKCTMWHGEEGYGHDEL
;
A
#
# COMPACT_ATOMS: atom_id res chain seq x y z
N MET A 1 -9.29 -61.68 -64.04
CA MET A 1 -10.19 -60.96 -63.12
C MET A 1 -10.05 -59.47 -63.37
N PRO A 2 -11.14 -58.70 -63.34
CA PRO A 2 -11.05 -57.24 -63.44
C PRO A 2 -10.16 -56.72 -62.30
N SER A 3 -9.14 -55.96 -62.67
CA SER A 3 -8.26 -55.28 -61.72
C SER A 3 -8.86 -53.91 -61.43
N PHE A 4 -9.46 -53.75 -60.25
CA PHE A 4 -9.92 -52.44 -59.78
C PHE A 4 -8.83 -51.75 -58.98
N PRO A 5 -8.72 -50.41 -59.04
CA PRO A 5 -7.80 -49.68 -58.18
C PRO A 5 -8.24 -49.79 -56.72
N THR A 6 -7.26 -49.73 -55.82
CA THR A 6 -7.49 -49.66 -54.39
C THR A 6 -6.92 -48.34 -53.85
N ALA A 7 -7.53 -47.83 -52.77
CA ALA A 7 -7.10 -46.64 -52.06
C ALA A 7 -6.94 -46.94 -50.57
N PHE A 8 -5.87 -46.41 -49.99
CA PHE A 8 -5.59 -46.57 -48.56
C PHE A 8 -6.60 -45.82 -47.70
N CYS A 9 -7.24 -46.53 -46.78
CA CYS A 9 -8.18 -45.96 -45.83
C CYS A 9 -7.47 -45.59 -44.53
N GLY A 10 -7.31 -44.28 -44.29
CA GLY A 10 -6.74 -43.78 -43.03
C GLY A 10 -7.56 -44.12 -41.77
N ALA A 11 -8.81 -44.58 -41.92
CA ALA A 11 -9.68 -44.94 -40.80
C ALA A 11 -9.39 -46.32 -40.21
N CYS A 12 -9.21 -47.32 -41.08
CA CYS A 12 -9.02 -48.72 -40.69
C CYS A 12 -7.58 -49.21 -40.97
N GLY A 13 -6.77 -48.42 -41.68
CA GLY A 13 -5.40 -48.77 -42.05
C GLY A 13 -5.30 -49.86 -43.11
N GLN A 14 -6.36 -50.09 -43.89
CA GLN A 14 -6.42 -51.08 -44.97
C GLN A 14 -6.69 -50.40 -46.31
N ASP A 15 -6.34 -51.07 -47.40
CA ASP A 15 -6.72 -50.65 -48.75
C ASP A 15 -8.14 -51.12 -49.06
N HIS A 16 -8.98 -50.22 -49.58
CA HIS A 16 -10.31 -50.55 -50.09
C HIS A 16 -10.38 -50.34 -51.60
N TYR A 17 -11.20 -51.12 -52.29
CA TYR A 17 -11.49 -50.89 -53.70
C TYR A 17 -12.15 -49.52 -53.91
N ASP A 18 -11.54 -48.70 -54.77
CA ASP A 18 -12.05 -47.38 -55.16
C ASP A 18 -12.74 -47.50 -56.52
N ILE A 19 -14.02 -47.87 -56.48
CA ILE A 19 -14.82 -48.05 -57.68
C ILE A 19 -15.89 -46.98 -57.79
N SER A 20 -16.11 -46.48 -59.00
CA SER A 20 -17.21 -45.54 -59.27
C SER A 20 -18.57 -46.24 -59.12
N SER A 21 -19.63 -45.46 -58.88
CA SER A 21 -21.00 -45.98 -58.83
C SER A 21 -21.40 -46.73 -60.11
N GLU A 22 -20.86 -46.34 -61.27
CA GLU A 22 -21.07 -47.02 -62.54
C GLU A 22 -20.38 -48.40 -62.56
N ALA A 23 -19.15 -48.50 -62.06
CA ALA A 23 -18.43 -49.76 -61.93
C ALA A 23 -19.09 -50.69 -60.90
N GLU A 24 -19.62 -50.15 -59.80
CA GLU A 24 -20.39 -50.90 -58.80
C GLU A 24 -21.68 -51.47 -59.41
N LEU A 25 -22.44 -50.67 -60.16
CA LEU A 25 -23.63 -51.12 -60.89
C LEU A 25 -23.31 -52.21 -61.92
N LYS A 26 -22.16 -52.09 -62.61
CA LYS A 26 -21.69 -53.11 -63.53
C LYS A 26 -21.36 -54.42 -62.80
N LEU A 27 -20.68 -54.35 -61.65
CA LEU A 27 -20.38 -55.51 -60.83
C LEU A 27 -21.65 -56.24 -60.35
N TRP A 28 -22.71 -55.50 -60.00
CA TRP A 28 -24.00 -56.11 -59.66
C TRP A 28 -24.61 -56.89 -60.84
N LYS A 29 -24.58 -56.33 -62.06
CA LYS A 29 -25.04 -57.04 -63.27
C LYS A 29 -24.18 -58.26 -63.59
N ASP A 30 -22.86 -58.13 -63.45
CA ASP A 30 -21.92 -59.23 -63.67
C ASP A 30 -22.14 -60.35 -62.63
N LEU A 31 -22.52 -60.01 -61.39
CA LEU A 31 -22.87 -60.98 -60.35
C LEU A 31 -24.15 -61.75 -60.69
N GLU A 32 -25.18 -61.07 -61.19
CA GLU A 32 -26.42 -61.72 -61.66
C GLU A 32 -26.12 -62.72 -62.79
N ALA A 33 -25.29 -62.33 -63.76
CA ALA A 33 -24.86 -63.21 -64.85
C ALA A 33 -24.00 -64.40 -64.37
N ALA A 34 -23.10 -64.17 -63.41
CA ALA A 34 -22.28 -65.24 -62.81
C ALA A 34 -23.12 -66.25 -62.03
N ASN A 35 -24.14 -65.77 -61.31
CA ASN A 35 -25.09 -66.64 -60.60
C ASN A 35 -25.95 -67.46 -61.57
N ALA A 36 -26.42 -66.86 -62.66
CA ALA A 36 -27.20 -67.55 -63.69
C ALA A 36 -26.39 -68.64 -64.43
N SER A 37 -25.07 -68.48 -64.51
CA SER A 37 -24.15 -69.43 -65.14
C SER A 37 -23.52 -70.43 -64.14
N PHE A 38 -23.88 -70.37 -62.85
CA PHE A 38 -23.30 -71.19 -61.78
C PHE A 38 -21.77 -71.05 -61.63
N ASP A 39 -21.17 -69.95 -62.08
CA ASP A 39 -19.74 -69.67 -61.87
C ASP A 39 -19.50 -69.11 -60.46
N SER A 40 -19.44 -70.05 -59.51
CA SER A 40 -19.24 -69.74 -58.08
C SER A 40 -17.95 -68.96 -57.79
N ARG A 41 -16.91 -69.11 -58.62
CA ARG A 41 -15.62 -68.45 -58.40
C ARG A 41 -15.70 -66.97 -58.78
N VAL A 42 -16.31 -66.66 -59.91
CA VAL A 42 -16.53 -65.27 -60.35
C VAL A 42 -17.50 -64.57 -59.40
N ALA A 43 -18.62 -65.22 -59.04
CA ALA A 43 -19.58 -64.67 -58.09
C ALA A 43 -18.93 -64.35 -56.73
N SER A 44 -18.11 -65.27 -56.20
CA SER A 44 -17.41 -65.05 -54.93
C SER A 44 -16.44 -63.87 -54.97
N ALA A 45 -15.71 -63.70 -56.07
CA ALA A 45 -14.79 -62.58 -56.24
C ALA A 45 -15.52 -61.23 -56.33
N ILE A 46 -16.63 -61.17 -57.06
CA ILE A 46 -17.46 -59.96 -57.15
C ILE A 46 -18.05 -59.60 -55.78
N ILE A 47 -18.56 -60.59 -55.04
CA ILE A 47 -19.07 -60.39 -53.67
C ILE A 47 -17.98 -59.84 -52.75
N ALA A 48 -16.75 -60.33 -52.84
CA ALA A 48 -15.64 -59.83 -52.03
C ALA A 48 -15.35 -58.34 -52.31
N ILE A 49 -15.31 -57.94 -53.60
CA ILE A 49 -15.10 -56.55 -54.00
C ILE A 49 -16.23 -55.66 -53.48
N LEU A 50 -17.49 -56.06 -53.68
CA LEU A 50 -18.65 -55.27 -53.23
C LEU A 50 -18.71 -55.13 -51.71
N ARG A 51 -18.38 -56.18 -50.95
CA ARG A 51 -18.29 -56.13 -49.48
C ARG A 51 -17.20 -55.19 -49.00
N ASP A 52 -16.03 -55.23 -49.64
CA ASP A 52 -14.94 -54.33 -49.32
C ASP A 52 -15.31 -52.86 -49.63
N CYS A 53 -15.98 -52.60 -50.76
CA CYS A 53 -16.49 -51.27 -51.10
C CYS A 53 -17.49 -50.76 -50.05
N SER A 54 -18.40 -51.61 -49.58
CA SER A 54 -19.32 -51.27 -48.48
C SER A 54 -18.56 -50.94 -47.20
N THR A 55 -17.56 -51.75 -46.86
CA THR A 55 -16.71 -51.53 -45.67
C THR A 55 -15.94 -50.21 -45.77
N GLY A 56 -15.45 -49.86 -46.97
CA GLY A 56 -14.78 -48.58 -47.22
C GLY A 56 -15.71 -47.39 -47.05
N LYS A 57 -16.96 -47.47 -47.54
CA LYS A 57 -18.00 -46.44 -47.34
C LYS A 57 -18.30 -46.25 -45.84
N ASP A 58 -18.42 -47.34 -45.08
CA ASP A 58 -18.64 -47.29 -43.63
C ASP A 58 -17.46 -46.65 -42.89
N CYS A 59 -16.23 -46.98 -43.28
CA CYS A 59 -15.02 -46.38 -42.71
C CYS A 59 -14.94 -44.87 -42.98
N TYR A 60 -15.25 -44.44 -44.20
CA TYR A 60 -15.32 -43.02 -44.55
C TYR A 60 -16.38 -42.28 -43.75
N LEU A 61 -17.59 -42.84 -43.64
CA LEU A 61 -18.69 -42.27 -42.87
C LEU A 61 -18.30 -42.12 -41.40
N LYS A 62 -17.73 -43.16 -40.79
CA LYS A 62 -17.28 -43.13 -39.40
C LYS A 62 -16.24 -42.04 -39.16
N THR A 63 -15.28 -41.89 -40.06
CA THR A 63 -14.23 -40.86 -39.96
C THR A 63 -14.83 -39.47 -40.08
N THR A 64 -15.76 -39.27 -41.00
CA THR A 64 -16.46 -38.00 -41.19
C THR A 64 -17.26 -37.63 -39.94
N ILE A 65 -17.98 -38.58 -39.35
CA ILE A 65 -18.73 -38.38 -38.11
C ILE A 65 -17.80 -38.04 -36.95
N HIS A 66 -16.72 -38.80 -36.75
CA HIS A 66 -15.74 -38.51 -35.70
C HIS A 66 -15.10 -37.13 -35.88
N HIS A 67 -14.76 -36.75 -37.10
CA HIS A 67 -14.21 -35.43 -37.38
C HIS A 67 -15.23 -34.33 -37.05
N ALA A 68 -16.49 -34.50 -37.45
CA ALA A 68 -17.56 -33.56 -37.15
C ALA A 68 -17.78 -33.40 -35.64
N ILE A 69 -17.82 -34.51 -34.90
CA ILE A 69 -17.93 -34.50 -33.43
C ILE A 69 -16.75 -33.76 -32.79
N ARG A 70 -15.51 -34.00 -33.25
CA ARG A 70 -14.33 -33.31 -32.74
C ARG A 70 -14.40 -31.81 -32.96
N VAL A 71 -14.71 -31.37 -34.18
CA VAL A 71 -14.81 -29.95 -34.53
C VAL A 71 -15.93 -29.28 -33.75
N GLU A 72 -17.06 -29.96 -33.58
CA GLU A 72 -18.16 -29.44 -32.78
C GLU A 72 -17.80 -29.32 -31.29
N GLY A 73 -17.03 -30.28 -30.76
CA GLY A 73 -16.47 -30.20 -29.42
C GLY A 73 -15.53 -28.99 -29.24
N GLU A 74 -14.61 -28.78 -30.19
CA GLU A 74 -13.72 -27.60 -30.22
C GLU A 74 -14.52 -26.29 -30.30
N ARG A 75 -15.57 -26.26 -31.13
CA ARG A 75 -16.48 -25.11 -31.26
C ARG A 75 -17.14 -24.78 -29.93
N ILE A 76 -17.68 -25.77 -29.23
CA ILE A 76 -18.33 -25.59 -27.93
C ILE A 76 -17.33 -25.08 -26.88
N GLN A 77 -16.13 -25.63 -26.83
CA GLN A 77 -15.07 -25.18 -25.92
C GLN A 77 -14.71 -23.71 -26.15
N LEU A 78 -14.46 -23.33 -27.41
CA LEU A 78 -14.16 -21.93 -27.76
C LEU A 78 -15.31 -20.98 -27.45
N GLN A 79 -16.56 -21.43 -27.59
CA GLN A 79 -17.73 -20.65 -27.20
C GLN A 79 -17.78 -20.40 -25.68
N GLN A 80 -17.46 -21.42 -24.88
CA GLN A 80 -17.40 -21.28 -23.43
C GLN A 80 -16.27 -20.32 -23.02
N GLU A 81 -15.06 -20.49 -23.57
CA GLU A 81 -13.94 -19.58 -23.31
C GLU A 81 -14.27 -18.13 -23.68
N THR A 82 -14.94 -17.92 -24.81
CA THR A 82 -15.39 -16.59 -25.24
C THR A 82 -16.39 -15.98 -24.24
N PHE A 83 -17.29 -16.80 -23.70
CA PHE A 83 -18.24 -16.36 -22.68
C PHE A 83 -17.52 -15.97 -21.37
N ASP A 84 -16.60 -16.80 -20.91
CA ASP A 84 -15.85 -16.57 -19.68
C ASP A 84 -14.97 -15.31 -19.78
N LEU A 85 -14.24 -15.14 -20.89
CA LEU A 85 -13.44 -13.94 -21.15
C LEU A 85 -14.30 -12.67 -21.22
N LYS A 86 -15.52 -12.77 -21.74
CA LYS A 86 -16.46 -11.64 -21.77
C LYS A 86 -16.92 -11.26 -20.36
N ALA A 87 -17.24 -12.24 -19.53
CA ALA A 87 -17.61 -12.02 -18.13
C ALA A 87 -16.45 -11.39 -17.34
N GLU A 88 -15.22 -11.88 -17.53
CA GLU A 88 -14.03 -11.30 -16.90
C GLU A 88 -13.81 -9.85 -17.32
N LYS A 89 -13.89 -9.56 -18.62
CA LYS A 89 -13.78 -8.20 -19.17
C LYS A 89 -14.82 -7.26 -18.55
N ASP A 90 -16.06 -7.68 -18.43
CA ASP A 90 -17.13 -6.87 -17.84
C ASP A 90 -16.88 -6.65 -16.34
N GLY A 91 -16.37 -7.65 -15.63
CA GLY A 91 -15.92 -7.54 -14.24
C GLY A 91 -14.79 -6.51 -14.05
N LEU A 92 -13.74 -6.59 -14.87
CA LEU A 92 -12.62 -5.65 -14.85
C LEU A 92 -13.07 -4.22 -15.19
N ARG A 93 -14.00 -4.06 -16.13
CA ARG A 93 -14.59 -2.75 -16.44
C ARG A 93 -15.33 -2.16 -15.24
N GLY A 94 -16.07 -3.01 -14.50
CA GLY A 94 -16.73 -2.61 -13.26
C GLY A 94 -15.74 -2.17 -12.18
N GLU A 95 -14.60 -2.87 -12.04
CA GLU A 95 -13.55 -2.49 -11.09
C GLU A 95 -12.88 -1.17 -11.46
N ILE A 96 -12.57 -0.96 -12.75
CA ILE A 96 -12.03 0.32 -13.24
C ILE A 96 -12.98 1.47 -12.88
N GLN A 97 -14.29 1.29 -13.06
CA GLN A 97 -15.26 2.32 -12.72
C GLN A 97 -15.30 2.61 -11.21
N ARG A 98 -15.25 1.56 -10.36
CA ARG A 98 -15.22 1.71 -8.90
C ARG A 98 -13.97 2.48 -8.44
N LEU A 99 -12.80 2.10 -8.95
CA LEU A 99 -11.54 2.78 -8.64
C LEU A 99 -11.52 4.23 -9.14
N HIS A 100 -12.09 4.49 -10.32
CA HIS A 100 -12.20 5.85 -10.85
C HIS A 100 -13.04 6.74 -9.93
N ASN A 101 -14.20 6.26 -9.48
CA ASN A 101 -15.05 7.02 -8.56
C ASN A 101 -14.33 7.28 -7.23
N LYS A 102 -13.66 6.25 -6.68
CA LYS A 102 -12.87 6.41 -5.44
C LYS A 102 -11.79 7.49 -5.57
N LEU A 103 -11.09 7.52 -6.71
CA LEU A 103 -10.09 8.55 -6.98
C LEU A 103 -10.69 9.97 -7.05
N LEU A 104 -11.92 10.10 -7.58
CA LEU A 104 -12.61 11.39 -7.61
C LEU A 104 -12.98 11.86 -6.21
N ASP A 105 -13.48 10.96 -5.36
CA ASP A 105 -13.83 11.24 -3.97
C ASP A 105 -12.57 11.67 -3.18
N GLU A 106 -11.49 10.90 -3.27
CA GLU A 106 -10.20 11.24 -2.62
C GLU A 106 -9.63 12.58 -3.12
N ARG A 107 -9.86 12.93 -4.39
CA ARG A 107 -9.47 14.25 -4.94
C ARG A 107 -10.35 15.38 -4.43
N ALA A 108 -11.62 15.13 -4.14
CA ALA A 108 -12.50 16.11 -3.52
C ALA A 108 -12.05 16.37 -2.08
N GLU A 109 -11.84 15.32 -1.30
CA GLU A 109 -11.37 15.41 0.09
C GLU A 109 -10.03 16.16 0.19
N ASN A 110 -9.07 15.85 -0.69
CA ASN A 110 -7.79 16.58 -0.70
C ASN A 110 -7.95 18.08 -1.01
N ARG A 111 -8.93 18.47 -1.84
CA ARG A 111 -9.20 19.89 -2.11
C ARG A 111 -9.80 20.57 -0.89
N ASP A 112 -10.70 19.89 -0.19
CA ASP A 112 -11.34 20.43 1.02
C ASP A 112 -10.29 20.61 2.13
N LEU A 113 -9.44 19.61 2.35
CA LEU A 113 -8.32 19.69 3.31
C LEU A 113 -7.32 20.79 2.95
N ALA A 114 -7.00 20.96 1.66
CA ALA A 114 -6.14 22.07 1.23
C ALA A 114 -6.77 23.44 1.51
N GLY A 115 -8.09 23.56 1.36
CA GLY A 115 -8.84 24.75 1.74
C GLY A 115 -8.79 25.02 3.25
N GLU A 116 -8.97 23.98 4.06
CA GLU A 116 -8.86 24.08 5.53
C GLU A 116 -7.47 24.52 5.98
N ILE A 117 -6.41 23.95 5.39
CA ILE A 117 -5.03 24.37 5.66
C ILE A 117 -4.84 25.85 5.32
N ALA A 118 -5.33 26.31 4.17
CA ALA A 118 -5.21 27.71 3.78
C ALA A 118 -5.90 28.65 4.78
N MET A 119 -7.08 28.29 5.29
CA MET A 119 -7.77 29.06 6.33
C MET A 119 -6.99 29.11 7.64
N LEU A 120 -6.47 27.97 8.09
CA LEU A 120 -5.68 27.88 9.33
C LEU A 120 -4.37 28.68 9.24
N VAL A 121 -3.73 28.68 8.07
CA VAL A 121 -2.54 29.52 7.80
C VAL A 121 -2.91 30.99 7.92
N GLY A 122 -4.02 31.43 7.30
CA GLY A 122 -4.50 32.81 7.42
C GLY A 122 -4.79 33.22 8.87
N GLN A 123 -5.47 32.35 9.64
CA GLN A 123 -5.74 32.60 11.07
C GLN A 123 -4.44 32.71 11.89
N LYS A 124 -3.45 31.86 11.60
CA LYS A 124 -2.14 31.92 12.25
C LYS A 124 -1.43 33.24 11.97
N GLU A 125 -1.45 33.72 10.73
CA GLU A 125 -0.87 35.01 10.35
C GLU A 125 -1.57 36.18 11.04
N GLU A 126 -2.90 36.17 11.09
CA GLU A 126 -3.69 37.17 11.82
C GLU A 126 -3.35 37.20 13.31
N MET A 127 -3.30 36.03 13.97
CA MET A 127 -2.90 35.94 15.37
C MET A 127 -1.46 36.44 15.60
N SER A 128 -0.54 36.14 14.69
CA SER A 128 0.84 36.61 14.76
C SER A 128 0.91 38.15 14.69
N LEU A 129 0.15 38.77 13.79
CA LEU A 129 0.05 40.23 13.70
C LEU A 129 -0.56 40.83 14.98
N ARG A 130 -1.59 40.18 15.55
CA ARG A 130 -2.20 40.62 16.81
C ARG A 130 -1.21 40.57 17.97
N ILE A 131 -0.40 39.52 18.07
CA ILE A 131 0.64 39.40 19.09
C ILE A 131 1.67 40.51 18.94
N GLN A 132 2.12 40.82 17.72
CA GLN A 132 3.05 41.93 17.46
C GLN A 132 2.47 43.28 17.89
N ALA A 133 1.21 43.56 17.55
CA ALA A 133 0.54 44.80 17.92
C ALA A 133 0.41 44.96 19.44
N LEU A 134 -0.02 43.91 20.15
CA LEU A 134 -0.11 43.91 21.61
C LEU A 134 1.28 44.02 22.26
N GLY A 135 2.31 43.41 21.67
CA GLY A 135 3.69 43.56 22.11
C GLY A 135 4.18 45.00 22.04
N ALA A 136 3.87 45.71 20.94
CA ALA A 136 4.21 47.12 20.78
C ALA A 136 3.43 48.02 21.76
N GLU A 137 2.12 47.78 21.94
CA GLU A 137 1.30 48.50 22.92
C GLU A 137 1.83 48.32 24.34
N LYS A 138 2.23 47.10 24.71
CA LYS A 138 2.86 46.82 26.00
C LYS A 138 4.16 47.61 26.19
N GLN A 139 5.01 47.69 25.17
CA GLN A 139 6.27 48.46 25.23
C GLN A 139 6.01 49.96 25.45
N GLU A 140 5.03 50.53 24.76
CA GLU A 140 4.67 51.94 24.92
C GLU A 140 4.11 52.22 26.31
N LEU A 141 3.22 51.36 26.81
CA LEU A 141 2.71 51.46 28.18
C LEU A 141 3.83 51.34 29.22
N GLN A 142 4.77 50.41 29.05
CA GLN A 142 5.93 50.29 29.93
C GLN A 142 6.77 51.57 29.96
N LYS A 143 6.99 52.19 28.80
CA LYS A 143 7.71 53.47 28.72
C LYS A 143 6.96 54.59 29.45
N LEU A 144 5.65 54.72 29.25
CA LEU A 144 4.84 55.71 29.96
C LEU A 144 4.86 55.53 31.48
N VAL A 145 4.83 54.29 31.96
CA VAL A 145 4.96 53.98 33.39
C VAL A 145 6.33 54.39 33.93
N LEU A 146 7.41 54.11 33.20
CA LEU A 146 8.77 54.54 33.58
C LEU A 146 8.89 56.07 33.62
N ASP A 147 8.34 56.77 32.63
CA ASP A 147 8.33 58.23 32.57
C ASP A 147 7.51 58.85 33.71
N ALA A 148 6.41 58.21 34.11
CA ALA A 148 5.61 58.63 35.26
C ALA A 148 6.36 58.42 36.58
N ALA A 149 7.00 57.25 36.76
CA ALA A 149 7.83 56.96 37.94
C ALA A 149 9.04 57.91 38.06
N ALA A 150 9.65 58.29 36.92
CA ALA A 150 10.73 59.28 36.88
C ALA A 150 10.26 60.69 37.30
N LYS A 151 9.00 61.05 37.03
CA LYS A 151 8.42 62.33 37.46
C LYS A 151 8.07 62.33 38.96
N ASP A 152 7.63 61.20 39.50
CA ASP A 152 7.34 61.07 40.95
C ASP A 152 8.61 61.01 41.81
N THR A 153 9.73 60.53 41.26
CA THR A 153 11.03 60.48 41.98
C THR A 153 11.80 61.82 42.00
N GLY A 154 11.20 62.90 41.51
CA GLY A 154 11.73 64.27 41.60
C GLY A 154 11.77 64.89 43.00
N ALA A 155 11.34 64.18 44.04
CA ALA A 155 11.39 64.64 45.42
C ALA A 155 11.65 63.49 46.41
N GLU A 156 12.85 62.91 46.41
CA GLU A 156 13.51 62.47 47.65
C GLU A 156 14.98 62.09 47.38
N LYS A 157 15.90 62.91 47.91
CA LYS A 157 17.25 62.46 48.23
C LYS A 157 17.13 61.56 49.47
N VAL A 158 17.44 60.28 49.32
CA VAL A 158 17.74 59.41 50.47
C VAL A 158 19.10 58.78 50.24
N ASP A 159 20.00 59.12 51.16
CA ASP A 159 21.31 58.54 51.33
C ASP A 159 21.22 57.07 51.78
N LYS A 160 22.28 56.34 51.43
CA LYS A 160 22.94 55.29 52.20
C LYS A 160 22.37 53.86 52.24
N GLU A 161 23.20 52.99 51.65
CA GLU A 161 23.77 51.77 52.25
C GLU A 161 22.82 50.78 52.92
N THR A 162 22.58 49.66 52.23
CA THR A 162 22.81 48.34 52.83
C THR A 162 23.24 47.37 51.74
N SER A 163 24.53 47.04 51.76
CA SER A 163 25.07 45.80 51.22
C SER A 163 24.53 44.64 52.05
N ASP A 164 23.75 43.76 51.45
CA ASP A 164 23.53 42.42 52.00
C ASP A 164 23.64 41.37 50.89
N GLY A 165 24.58 40.45 51.12
CA GLY A 165 25.14 39.43 50.23
C GLY A 165 24.26 38.94 49.09
N ILE A 166 24.72 39.23 47.87
CA ILE A 166 24.39 38.46 46.66
C ILE A 166 24.91 37.03 46.90
N SER A 167 24.07 36.20 47.52
CA SER A 167 24.19 34.75 47.42
C SER A 167 23.97 34.43 45.96
N GLY A 168 25.06 34.21 45.22
CA GLY A 168 25.01 33.80 43.82
C GLY A 168 24.00 32.66 43.62
N PRO A 169 23.31 32.63 42.48
CA PRO A 169 22.25 31.68 42.24
C PRO A 169 22.78 30.24 42.39
N ARG A 170 21.99 29.36 43.00
CA ARG A 170 22.41 28.01 43.42
C ARG A 170 22.38 27.04 42.23
N LYS A 171 23.55 26.51 41.84
CA LYS A 171 23.66 25.56 40.72
C LYS A 171 23.09 24.20 41.13
N LEU A 172 21.98 23.78 40.52
CA LEU A 172 21.40 22.46 40.75
C LEU A 172 22.22 21.40 39.99
N VAL A 173 22.47 20.25 40.62
CA VAL A 173 23.16 19.11 39.99
C VAL A 173 22.17 17.95 39.89
N CYS A 174 21.98 17.39 38.68
CA CYS A 174 21.11 16.24 38.51
C CYS A 174 21.76 14.96 39.04
N GLN A 175 20.94 13.97 39.41
CA GLN A 175 21.33 12.71 40.00
C GLN A 175 22.31 11.94 39.11
N ALA A 176 22.05 11.88 37.80
CA ALA A 176 22.94 11.21 36.85
C ALA A 176 24.35 11.86 36.83
N CYS A 177 24.43 13.19 36.80
CA CYS A 177 25.70 13.91 36.88
C CYS A 177 26.39 13.75 38.25
N TYR A 178 25.62 13.68 39.34
CA TYR A 178 26.15 13.46 40.68
C TYR A 178 26.78 12.07 40.84
N GLU A 179 26.10 11.02 40.34
CA GLU A 179 26.54 9.63 40.46
C GLU A 179 27.74 9.32 39.55
N SER A 180 27.84 10.03 38.41
CA SER A 180 28.89 9.79 37.41
C SER A 180 30.24 10.43 37.74
N SER A 181 30.25 11.52 38.52
CA SER A 181 31.45 12.34 38.69
C SER A 181 32.23 12.10 39.99
N GLY A 182 31.64 11.46 41.01
CA GLY A 182 32.30 11.21 42.30
C GLY A 182 32.70 12.46 43.11
N THR A 183 32.70 13.64 42.49
CA THR A 183 32.95 14.96 43.08
C THR A 183 31.80 15.91 42.73
N PRO A 184 31.27 16.67 43.69
CA PRO A 184 30.11 17.52 43.45
C PRO A 184 30.52 18.80 42.71
N ILE A 185 29.76 19.18 41.66
CA ILE A 185 29.43 20.56 41.21
C ILE A 185 29.83 20.96 39.77
N ASP A 186 30.91 20.46 39.17
CA ASP A 186 31.45 21.18 37.99
C ASP A 186 30.78 20.85 36.64
N MET A 187 30.23 19.66 36.43
CA MET A 187 29.77 19.25 35.08
C MET A 187 28.28 19.48 34.77
N CYS A 188 27.41 19.66 35.77
CA CYS A 188 25.98 19.89 35.52
C CYS A 188 25.73 21.39 35.37
N ASP A 189 25.13 21.82 34.27
CA ASP A 189 24.79 23.23 33.98
C ASP A 189 23.52 23.72 34.71
N GLY A 190 22.83 22.84 35.44
CA GLY A 190 21.64 23.17 36.24
C GLY A 190 20.37 23.39 35.44
N ARG A 191 20.38 23.15 34.11
CA ARG A 191 19.19 23.21 33.26
C ARG A 191 18.37 21.93 33.39
N TYR A 192 17.08 21.97 33.08
CA TYR A 192 16.26 20.77 32.98
C TYR A 192 15.75 20.57 31.54
N PRO A 193 16.17 19.53 30.82
CA PRO A 193 17.27 18.60 31.16
C PRO A 193 18.64 19.28 31.09
N CYS A 194 19.63 18.79 31.84
CA CYS A 194 20.99 19.35 31.79
C CYS A 194 21.69 18.96 30.48
N THR A 195 22.59 19.81 29.97
CA THR A 195 23.27 19.59 28.68
C THR A 195 23.95 18.22 28.59
N GLN A 196 24.55 17.75 29.68
CA GLN A 196 25.22 16.44 29.73
C GLN A 196 24.23 15.27 29.61
N CYS A 197 23.10 15.33 30.33
CA CYS A 197 22.06 14.31 30.22
C CYS A 197 21.43 14.31 28.83
N MET A 198 21.24 15.49 28.22
CA MET A 198 20.75 15.61 26.84
C MET A 198 21.71 14.96 25.83
N ALA A 199 23.02 15.22 25.96
CA ALA A 199 24.04 14.64 25.09
C ALA A 199 24.16 13.12 25.23
N GLN A 200 23.93 12.59 26.43
CA GLN A 200 24.04 11.15 26.74
C GLN A 200 22.71 10.39 26.60
N GLY A 201 21.61 11.08 26.27
CA GLY A 201 20.26 10.47 26.19
C GLY A 201 19.72 10.00 27.55
N HIS A 202 20.22 10.55 28.66
CA HIS A 202 19.76 10.21 30.01
C HIS A 202 18.61 11.12 30.45
N THR A 203 17.67 10.55 31.21
CA THR A 203 16.65 11.35 31.88
C THR A 203 17.28 12.09 33.06
N CYS A 204 17.22 13.41 33.02
CA CYS A 204 17.66 14.26 34.12
C CYS A 204 16.70 14.07 35.30
N LEU A 205 17.21 13.72 36.48
CA LEU A 205 16.42 13.62 37.72
C LEU A 205 17.10 14.47 38.79
N TYR A 206 16.36 15.18 39.62
CA TYR A 206 16.92 15.95 40.72
C TYR A 206 16.52 15.33 42.06
N ARG A 207 17.47 15.26 43.03
CA ARG A 207 17.14 14.79 44.38
C ARG A 207 16.40 15.88 45.16
N ASN A 208 15.22 15.56 45.66
CA ASN A 208 14.43 16.47 46.48
C ASN A 208 15.12 16.78 47.81
N CYS A 209 15.06 18.04 48.24
CA CYS A 209 15.51 18.44 49.55
C CYS A 209 14.61 17.85 50.64
N PHE A 210 15.17 16.96 51.46
CA PHE A 210 14.47 16.39 52.62
C PHE A 210 13.96 17.45 53.60
N LYS A 211 14.64 18.59 53.72
CA LYS A 211 14.21 19.70 54.58
C LYS A 211 13.07 20.51 53.98
N ASN A 212 12.88 20.47 52.66
CA ASN A 212 11.78 21.14 51.96
C ASN A 212 10.50 20.28 51.89
N HIS A 213 10.57 19.00 52.28
CA HIS A 213 9.39 18.15 52.39
C HIS A 213 8.58 18.54 53.63
N GLY A 214 7.43 19.19 53.41
CA GLY A 214 6.48 19.56 54.47
C GLY A 214 6.28 21.07 54.70
N GLY A 215 6.60 21.92 53.71
CA GLY A 215 6.27 23.36 53.74
C GLY A 215 7.17 24.23 54.62
N ARG A 216 8.14 23.63 55.33
CA ARG A 216 9.21 24.36 56.03
C ARG A 216 10.35 24.58 55.05
N GLY A 217 10.30 25.65 54.26
CA GLY A 217 11.33 25.99 53.27
C GLY A 217 12.76 25.81 53.79
N CYS A 218 13.64 25.24 52.97
CA CYS A 218 15.03 24.98 53.37
C CYS A 218 15.82 26.30 53.46
N LYS A 219 16.22 26.68 54.68
CA LYS A 219 16.97 27.92 54.95
C LYS A 219 18.49 27.81 54.74
N SER A 220 18.99 26.64 54.32
CA SER A 220 20.43 26.47 54.10
C SER A 220 20.85 27.08 52.77
N SER A 221 21.71 28.10 52.81
CA SER A 221 22.36 28.68 51.63
C SER A 221 23.27 27.67 50.91
N LYS A 222 23.71 26.61 51.60
CA LYS A 222 24.54 25.52 51.06
C LYS A 222 23.72 24.30 50.60
N CYS A 223 22.39 24.39 50.51
CA CYS A 223 21.56 23.28 50.04
C CYS A 223 21.69 23.11 48.53
N THR A 224 22.11 21.93 48.07
CA THR A 224 22.25 21.56 46.66
C THR A 224 21.10 20.67 46.15
N MET A 225 20.03 20.53 46.93
CA MET A 225 18.91 19.63 46.69
C MET A 225 17.69 20.41 46.16
N TRP A 226 16.88 19.79 45.30
CA TRP A 226 15.78 20.44 44.58
C TRP A 226 14.61 20.82 45.50
N HIS A 227 14.07 22.03 45.30
CA HIS A 227 12.97 22.61 46.09
C HIS A 227 11.65 22.70 45.33
N GLY A 228 11.57 22.21 44.09
CA GLY A 228 10.39 22.42 43.23
C GLY A 228 10.42 23.71 42.41
N GLU A 229 11.51 24.49 42.50
CA GLU A 229 11.78 25.64 41.64
C GLU A 229 12.24 25.15 40.26
N GLU A 230 11.69 25.71 39.17
CA GLU A 230 12.19 25.50 37.82
C GLU A 230 13.58 26.15 37.70
N GLY A 231 14.58 25.39 37.25
CA GLY A 231 15.98 25.83 37.21
C GLY A 231 16.17 27.12 36.39
N TYR A 232 16.98 28.04 36.93
CA TYR A 232 17.50 29.28 36.33
C TYR A 232 16.64 29.99 35.27
N GLY A 233 15.97 31.05 35.73
CA GLY A 233 15.63 32.21 34.90
C GLY A 233 16.90 32.80 34.27
N HIS A 234 16.81 33.05 32.97
CA HIS A 234 17.87 33.48 32.07
C HIS A 234 17.94 35.02 32.02
N ASP A 235 18.04 35.67 33.17
CA ASP A 235 18.17 37.13 33.24
C ASP A 235 19.57 37.60 33.66
N GLU A 236 20.57 36.72 33.76
CA GLU A 236 21.97 37.13 34.01
C GLU A 236 22.99 36.20 33.35
N LEU A 237 23.30 36.47 32.07
CA LEU A 237 24.61 36.29 31.45
C LEU A 237 24.78 37.33 30.32
#